data_AF-A0A538ERB1-F1
#
_entry.id   AF-A0A538ERB1-F1
#
_cell.length_a   1.000
_cell.length_b   1.000
_cell.length_c   1.000
_cell.angle_alpha   90.00
_cell.angle_beta   90.00
_cell.angle_gamma   90.00
#
_symmetry.space_group_name_H-M   'P 1'
#
loop_
_entity.id
_entity.type
_entity.pdbx_description
1 polymer ?
#
loop_
_entity_poly.entity_id
_entity_poly.type
_entity_poly.pdbx_seq_one_letter_code
_entity_poly.pdbx_strand_id
1 'polypeptide(L)'
;MPGGTVTLQWTAAERVRLSGIVATVVALNVAGWSLYLYYTQSLTAASAFAGAGTLAYVLGIRHAFDADHIAAIDDTTRLMLLRGRRPVGVGFFFAMGHSTVVLVLALVVAFAARSAAANHLDALRHAGALASAIVAVTFLTLVGVLNALVLIALVRLWRRLTRGDVDQAAVDRELANRGLMNRMLGGRIRGLIRSSWHMFAVGLLFGLGLETASEVTLLSLQASTAAQGALPALAVLTLPLL
;
A
#
# COMPACT_ATOMS: atom_id res chain seq x y z
N MET A 1 39.27 -13.32 8.12
CA MET A 1 37.91 -13.26 8.72
C MET A 1 38.01 -12.57 10.09
N PRO A 2 37.41 -11.39 10.26
CA PRO A 2 36.72 -11.08 11.50
C PRO A 2 35.22 -11.05 11.18
N GLY A 3 34.49 -12.02 11.74
CA GLY A 3 33.03 -12.04 11.71
C GLY A 3 32.50 -10.85 12.50
N GLY A 4 32.24 -9.74 11.81
CA GLY A 4 31.49 -8.64 12.37
C GLY A 4 30.06 -9.11 12.62
N THR A 5 29.72 -9.36 13.88
CA THR A 5 28.33 -9.46 14.29
C THR A 5 27.65 -8.13 13.90
N VAL A 6 26.82 -8.16 12.87
CA VAL A 6 25.93 -7.03 12.58
C VAL A 6 24.95 -6.99 13.73
N THR A 7 25.28 -6.25 14.78
CA THR A 7 24.34 -5.99 15.86
C THR A 7 23.19 -5.19 15.26
N LEU A 8 22.05 -5.84 15.06
CA LEU A 8 20.76 -5.25 14.68
C LEU A 8 20.21 -4.38 15.82
N GLN A 9 21.03 -3.48 16.36
CA GLN A 9 20.61 -2.55 17.39
C GLN A 9 19.96 -1.35 16.73
N TRP A 10 18.66 -1.23 16.97
CA TRP A 10 17.86 -0.08 16.59
C TRP A 10 18.40 1.16 17.29
N THR A 11 18.74 2.17 16.51
CA THR A 11 19.15 3.49 16.99
C THR A 11 17.97 4.19 17.67
N ALA A 12 18.24 5.14 18.55
CA ALA A 12 17.20 5.92 19.22
C ALA A 12 16.26 6.60 18.22
N ALA A 13 16.79 7.15 17.13
CA ALA A 13 16.01 7.77 16.07
C ALA A 13 15.04 6.80 15.38
N GLU A 14 15.42 5.52 15.21
CA GLU A 14 14.54 4.51 14.63
C GLU A 14 13.45 4.07 15.58
N ARG A 15 13.76 3.96 16.88
CA ARG A 15 12.77 3.64 17.90
C ARG A 15 11.71 4.74 17.98
N VAL A 16 12.12 6.01 17.92
CA VAL A 16 11.19 7.16 17.88
C VAL A 16 10.32 7.15 16.62
N ARG A 17 10.91 6.83 15.45
CA ARG A 17 10.13 6.71 14.20
C ARG A 17 9.13 5.56 14.27
N LEU A 18 9.55 4.39 14.75
CA LEU A 18 8.70 3.23 14.91
C LEU A 18 7.57 3.50 15.91
N SER A 19 7.88 4.13 17.05
CA SER A 19 6.87 4.51 18.03
C SER A 19 5.87 5.51 17.45
N GLY A 20 6.31 6.47 16.64
CA GLY A 20 5.41 7.39 15.93
C GLY A 20 4.48 6.68 14.95
N ILE A 21 4.99 5.70 14.19
CA ILE A 21 4.18 4.85 13.30
C ILE A 21 3.12 4.09 14.10
N VAL A 22 3.54 3.36 15.13
CA VAL A 22 2.63 2.56 15.97
C VAL A 22 1.59 3.46 16.65
N ALA A 23 2.01 4.60 17.20
CA ALA A 23 1.11 5.56 17.82
C ALA A 23 0.05 6.08 16.84
N THR A 24 0.43 6.34 15.59
CA THR A 24 -0.51 6.80 14.54
C THR A 24 -1.53 5.72 14.22
N VAL A 25 -1.09 4.47 14.03
CA VAL A 25 -1.99 3.32 13.76
C VAL A 25 -2.97 3.09 14.90
N VAL A 26 -2.49 3.13 16.14
CA VAL A 26 -3.33 3.01 17.34
C VAL A 26 -4.32 4.16 17.42
N ALA A 27 -3.88 5.40 17.19
CA ALA A 27 -4.77 6.57 17.22
C ALA A 27 -5.88 6.49 16.16
N LEU A 28 -5.58 6.04 14.94
CA LEU A 28 -6.57 5.85 13.88
C LEU A 28 -7.60 4.77 14.26
N ASN A 29 -7.14 3.64 14.81
CA ASN A 29 -8.03 2.58 15.30
C ASN A 29 -8.94 3.09 16.42
N VAL A 30 -8.36 3.76 17.43
CA VAL A 30 -9.14 4.34 18.54
C VAL A 30 -10.17 5.34 18.01
N ALA A 31 -9.81 6.18 17.03
CA ALA A 31 -10.75 7.10 16.40
C ALA A 31 -11.89 6.37 15.68
N GLY A 32 -11.57 5.34 14.88
CA GLY A 32 -12.56 4.51 14.17
C GLY A 32 -13.55 3.83 15.12
N TRP A 33 -13.04 3.18 16.17
CA TRP A 33 -13.87 2.53 17.20
C TRP A 33 -14.69 3.54 18.01
N SER A 34 -14.11 4.68 18.38
CA SER A 34 -14.84 5.72 19.12
C SER A 34 -15.99 6.28 18.30
N LEU A 35 -15.76 6.51 17.01
CA LEU A 35 -16.77 7.01 16.07
C LEU A 35 -17.88 5.97 15.83
N TYR A 36 -17.51 4.69 15.74
CA TYR A 36 -18.47 3.57 15.68
C TYR A 36 -19.37 3.55 16.92
N LEU A 37 -18.79 3.59 18.12
CA LEU A 37 -19.55 3.57 19.39
C LEU A 37 -20.43 4.81 19.57
N TYR A 38 -19.96 5.97 19.10
CA TYR A 38 -20.73 7.22 19.18
C TYR A 38 -22.00 7.18 18.34
N TYR A 39 -21.97 6.59 17.14
CA TYR A 39 -23.13 6.58 16.24
C TYR A 39 -24.06 5.36 16.39
N THR A 40 -23.63 4.30 17.07
CA THR A 40 -24.42 3.08 17.26
C THR A 40 -25.26 3.16 18.55
N GLN A 41 -26.28 4.03 18.54
CA GLN A 41 -27.16 4.29 19.70
C GLN A 41 -28.30 3.25 19.87
N SER A 42 -28.48 2.33 18.93
CA SER A 42 -29.50 1.26 19.00
C SER A 42 -28.91 -0.10 18.65
N LEU A 43 -29.44 -1.19 19.23
CA LEU A 43 -28.91 -2.55 19.05
C LEU A 43 -28.98 -3.00 17.57
N THR A 44 -30.01 -2.58 16.83
CA THR A 44 -30.19 -2.87 15.41
C THR A 44 -29.20 -2.11 14.53
N ALA A 45 -28.89 -0.85 14.86
CA ALA A 45 -27.86 -0.10 14.16
C ALA A 45 -26.45 -0.64 14.50
N ALA A 46 -26.23 -1.00 15.77
CA ALA A 46 -24.97 -1.57 16.24
C ALA A 46 -24.65 -2.91 15.53
N SER A 47 -25.63 -3.80 15.36
CA SER A 47 -25.43 -5.10 14.71
C SER A 47 -25.13 -4.98 13.21
N ALA A 48 -25.85 -4.11 12.49
CA ALA A 48 -25.59 -3.85 11.08
C ALA A 48 -24.19 -3.23 10.85
N PHE A 49 -23.81 -2.26 11.69
CA PHE A 49 -22.47 -1.67 11.64
C PHE A 49 -21.38 -2.64 12.08
N ALA A 50 -21.64 -3.52 13.05
CA ALA A 50 -20.68 -4.54 13.47
C ALA A 50 -20.37 -5.51 12.32
N GLY A 51 -21.41 -5.93 11.59
CA GLY A 51 -21.26 -6.77 10.39
C GLY A 51 -20.47 -6.06 9.28
N ALA A 52 -20.83 -4.83 8.95
CA ALA A 52 -20.13 -4.04 7.94
C ALA A 52 -18.68 -3.73 8.34
N GLY A 53 -18.42 -3.38 9.60
CA GLY A 53 -17.08 -3.12 10.14
C GLY A 53 -16.22 -4.37 10.20
N THR A 54 -16.78 -5.52 10.58
CA THR A 54 -16.06 -6.81 10.56
C THR A 54 -15.69 -7.19 9.13
N LEU A 55 -16.64 -7.06 8.20
CA LEU A 55 -16.37 -7.34 6.78
C LEU A 55 -15.31 -6.37 6.23
N ALA A 56 -15.39 -5.09 6.57
CA ALA A 56 -14.41 -4.08 6.20
C ALA A 56 -13.01 -4.44 6.70
N TYR A 57 -12.91 -4.82 7.98
CA TYR A 57 -11.64 -5.19 8.60
C TYR A 57 -11.03 -6.44 7.97
N VAL A 58 -11.85 -7.48 7.71
CA VAL A 58 -11.38 -8.71 7.05
C VAL A 58 -10.96 -8.45 5.60
N LEU A 59 -11.75 -7.66 4.86
CA LEU A 59 -11.41 -7.26 3.48
C LEU A 59 -10.14 -6.40 3.45
N GLY A 60 -9.96 -5.49 4.41
CA GLY A 60 -8.76 -4.68 4.57
C GLY A 60 -7.52 -5.52 4.87
N ILE A 61 -7.63 -6.49 5.79
CA ILE A 61 -6.55 -7.45 6.06
C ILE A 61 -6.20 -8.22 4.79
N ARG A 62 -7.20 -8.79 4.09
CA ARG A 62 -6.98 -9.54 2.84
C ARG A 62 -6.27 -8.65 1.81
N HIS A 63 -6.77 -7.44 1.61
CA HIS A 63 -6.24 -6.45 0.67
C HIS A 63 -4.77 -6.12 0.95
N ALA A 64 -4.39 -5.99 2.22
CA ALA A 64 -2.99 -5.77 2.61
C ALA A 64 -2.05 -6.92 2.19
N PHE A 65 -2.58 -8.12 1.95
CA PHE A 65 -1.82 -9.29 1.48
C PHE A 65 -1.86 -9.48 -0.04
N ASP A 66 -2.46 -8.56 -0.79
CA ASP A 66 -2.45 -8.66 -2.24
C ASP A 66 -1.01 -8.59 -2.78
N ALA A 67 -0.73 -9.45 -3.76
CA ALA A 67 0.63 -9.74 -4.21
C ALA A 67 1.35 -8.49 -4.77
N ASP A 68 0.60 -7.56 -5.32
CA ASP A 68 1.09 -6.29 -5.87
C ASP A 68 1.53 -5.31 -4.76
N HIS A 69 0.79 -5.22 -3.65
CA HIS A 69 1.15 -4.42 -2.48
C HIS A 69 2.44 -4.97 -1.83
N ILE A 70 2.50 -6.29 -1.64
CA ILE A 70 3.70 -6.96 -1.10
C ILE A 70 4.91 -6.73 -2.01
N ALA A 71 4.75 -6.93 -3.32
CA ALA A 71 5.82 -6.73 -4.28
C ALA A 71 6.35 -5.28 -4.27
N ALA A 72 5.47 -4.28 -4.29
CA ALA A 72 5.87 -2.87 -4.29
C ALA A 72 6.65 -2.47 -3.01
N ILE A 73 6.22 -2.97 -1.85
CA ILE A 73 6.91 -2.73 -0.57
C ILE A 73 8.26 -3.47 -0.54
N ASP A 74 8.31 -4.74 -0.96
CA ASP A 74 9.53 -5.55 -0.96
C ASP A 74 10.58 -4.97 -1.91
N ASP A 75 10.20 -4.65 -3.15
CA ASP A 75 11.12 -4.08 -4.14
C ASP A 75 11.75 -2.77 -3.65
N THR A 76 10.93 -1.91 -3.03
CA THR A 76 11.42 -0.65 -2.47
C THR A 76 12.33 -0.89 -1.26
N THR A 77 11.95 -1.80 -0.37
CA THR A 77 12.73 -2.17 0.82
C THR A 77 14.10 -2.72 0.40
N ARG A 78 14.12 -3.66 -0.55
CA ARG A 78 15.33 -4.26 -1.10
C ARG A 78 16.20 -3.23 -1.81
N LEU A 79 15.60 -2.32 -2.58
CA LEU A 79 16.32 -1.22 -3.22
C LEU A 79 16.99 -0.29 -2.19
N MET A 80 16.32 0.02 -1.09
CA MET A 80 16.87 0.84 -0.01
C MET A 80 18.01 0.12 0.71
N LEU A 81 17.86 -1.16 1.03
CA LEU A 81 18.90 -1.98 1.65
C LEU A 81 20.15 -2.08 0.77
N LEU A 82 19.98 -2.32 -0.53
CA LEU A 82 21.09 -2.35 -1.50
C LEU A 82 21.83 -1.01 -1.62
N ARG A 83 21.18 0.10 -1.25
CA ARG A 83 21.79 1.43 -1.19
C ARG A 83 22.41 1.75 0.18
N GLY A 84 22.47 0.79 1.10
CA GLY A 84 22.93 0.99 2.48
C GLY A 84 22.01 1.90 3.30
N ARG A 85 20.75 2.08 2.87
CA ARG A 85 19.74 2.85 3.59
C ARG A 85 18.93 1.93 4.49
N ARG A 86 18.33 2.51 5.53
CA ARG A 86 17.46 1.79 6.47
C ARG A 86 15.99 2.03 6.10
N PRO A 87 15.25 1.00 5.67
CA PRO A 87 13.88 1.13 5.12
C PRO A 87 12.80 1.19 6.22
N VAL A 88 12.97 2.03 7.24
CA VAL A 88 11.97 2.15 8.31
C VAL A 88 10.75 2.92 7.79
N GLY A 89 9.56 2.32 7.89
CA GLY A 89 8.28 2.95 7.55
C GLY A 89 7.88 2.94 6.07
N VAL A 90 8.56 2.16 5.21
CA VAL A 90 8.21 2.01 3.77
C VAL A 90 6.75 1.57 3.62
N GLY A 91 6.36 0.49 4.29
CA GLY A 91 4.98 -0.02 4.27
C GLY A 91 3.97 0.95 4.91
N PHE A 92 4.34 1.66 5.98
CA PHE A 92 3.46 2.65 6.61
C PHE A 92 3.13 3.81 5.67
N PHE A 93 4.12 4.41 5.02
CA PHE A 93 3.87 5.51 4.09
C PHE A 93 3.10 5.05 2.85
N PHE A 94 3.39 3.84 2.36
CA PHE A 94 2.61 3.22 1.29
C PHE A 94 1.13 3.08 1.68
N ALA A 95 0.84 2.47 2.82
CA ALA A 95 -0.51 2.30 3.33
C ALA A 95 -1.21 3.65 3.54
N MET A 96 -0.55 4.63 4.16
CA MET A 96 -1.11 5.98 4.35
C MET A 96 -1.48 6.66 3.04
N GLY A 97 -0.64 6.54 2.00
CA GLY A 97 -0.92 7.07 0.68
C GLY A 97 -2.15 6.42 0.06
N HIS A 98 -2.20 5.09 0.11
CA HIS A 98 -3.31 4.31 -0.41
C HIS A 98 -4.63 4.60 0.32
N SER A 99 -4.63 4.55 1.66
CA SER A 99 -5.79 4.87 2.50
C SER A 99 -6.31 6.30 2.31
N THR A 100 -5.44 7.25 1.93
CA THR A 100 -5.88 8.63 1.61
C THR A 100 -6.83 8.63 0.41
N VAL A 101 -6.55 7.83 -0.63
CA VAL A 101 -7.42 7.72 -1.80
C VAL A 101 -8.75 7.09 -1.42
N VAL A 102 -8.71 5.97 -0.67
CA VAL A 102 -9.91 5.27 -0.19
C VAL A 102 -10.79 6.21 0.64
N LEU A 103 -10.19 7.00 1.54
CA LEU A 103 -10.91 7.97 2.37
C LEU A 103 -11.57 9.07 1.53
N VAL A 104 -10.85 9.62 0.55
CA VAL A 104 -11.38 10.65 -0.35
C VAL A 104 -12.52 10.10 -1.20
N LEU A 105 -12.36 8.90 -1.75
CA LEU A 105 -13.39 8.24 -2.56
C LEU A 105 -14.63 7.89 -1.72
N ALA A 106 -14.43 7.42 -0.48
CA ALA A 106 -15.51 7.21 0.49
C ALA A 106 -16.31 8.48 0.75
N LEU A 107 -15.63 9.62 0.95
CA LEU A 107 -16.28 10.93 1.13
C LEU A 107 -17.07 11.37 -0.10
N VAL A 108 -16.47 11.23 -1.29
CA VAL A 108 -17.12 11.56 -2.57
C VAL A 108 -18.37 10.71 -2.77
N VAL A 109 -18.29 9.40 -2.53
CA VAL A 109 -19.42 8.47 -2.65
C VAL A 109 -20.51 8.80 -1.63
N ALA A 110 -20.16 9.05 -0.36
CA ALA A 110 -21.12 9.40 0.68
C ALA A 110 -21.87 10.71 0.35
N PHE A 111 -21.17 11.72 -0.19
CA PHE A 111 -21.80 12.98 -0.61
C PHE A 111 -22.63 12.84 -1.89
N ALA A 112 -22.14 12.08 -2.86
CA ALA A 112 -22.82 11.78 -4.11
C ALA A 112 -24.11 10.97 -3.88
N ALA A 113 -24.11 10.01 -2.93
CA ALA A 113 -25.30 9.25 -2.57
C ALA A 113 -26.41 10.13 -1.95
N ARG A 114 -26.02 11.26 -1.32
CA ARG A 114 -26.95 12.19 -0.66
C ARG A 114 -27.45 13.30 -1.58
N SER A 115 -26.71 13.63 -2.63
CA SER A 115 -27.09 14.63 -3.63
C SER A 115 -27.76 13.92 -4.81
N ALA A 116 -28.88 14.45 -5.31
CA ALA A 116 -29.52 13.95 -6.55
C ALA A 116 -28.69 14.24 -7.82
N ALA A 117 -27.36 14.39 -7.69
CA ALA A 117 -26.40 14.71 -8.74
C ALA A 117 -26.03 13.50 -9.62
N ALA A 118 -26.92 12.51 -9.71
CA ALA A 118 -26.72 11.28 -10.49
C ALA A 118 -26.39 11.57 -11.97
N ASN A 119 -26.97 12.62 -12.55
CA ASN A 119 -26.94 12.87 -13.99
C ASN A 119 -25.61 13.41 -14.54
N HIS A 120 -24.64 13.82 -13.70
CA HIS A 120 -23.30 14.24 -14.14
C HIS A 120 -22.19 13.31 -13.63
N LEU A 121 -22.55 12.31 -12.83
CA LEU A 121 -21.61 11.34 -12.28
C LEU A 121 -21.22 10.28 -13.32
N ASP A 122 -22.07 9.94 -14.29
CA ASP A 122 -21.78 8.84 -15.21
C ASP A 122 -20.58 9.13 -16.12
N ALA A 123 -20.48 10.34 -16.69
CA ALA A 123 -19.32 10.73 -17.51
C ALA A 123 -18.02 10.80 -16.69
N LEU A 124 -18.08 11.32 -15.46
CA LEU A 124 -16.95 11.37 -14.55
C LEU A 124 -16.52 9.97 -14.07
N ARG A 125 -17.47 9.07 -13.84
CA ARG A 125 -17.21 7.66 -13.49
C ARG A 125 -16.53 6.92 -14.63
N HIS A 126 -17.00 7.09 -15.87
CA HIS A 126 -16.38 6.46 -17.04
C HIS A 126 -14.97 6.99 -17.28
N ALA A 127 -14.78 8.31 -17.20
CA ALA A 127 -13.46 8.92 -17.35
C ALA A 127 -12.50 8.51 -16.21
N GLY A 128 -12.99 8.47 -14.98
CA GLY A 128 -12.24 8.02 -13.80
C GLY A 128 -11.83 6.56 -13.90
N ALA A 129 -12.76 5.66 -14.25
CA ALA A 129 -12.50 4.23 -14.42
C ALA A 129 -11.50 3.94 -15.55
N LEU A 130 -11.55 4.71 -16.64
CA LEU A 130 -10.61 4.55 -17.75
C LEU A 130 -9.22 5.09 -17.38
N ALA A 131 -9.15 6.24 -16.70
CA ALA A 131 -7.90 6.80 -16.21
C ALA A 131 -7.23 5.87 -15.17
N SER A 132 -7.99 5.34 -14.21
CA SER A 132 -7.49 4.40 -13.21
C SER A 132 -6.97 3.12 -13.88
N ALA A 133 -7.74 2.53 -14.79
CA ALA A 133 -7.32 1.34 -15.53
C ALA A 133 -6.01 1.54 -16.31
N ILE A 134 -5.85 2.66 -17.01
CA ILE A 134 -4.61 2.96 -17.74
C ILE A 134 -3.43 3.08 -16.77
N VAL A 135 -3.60 3.80 -15.67
CA VAL A 135 -2.55 3.97 -14.65
C VAL A 135 -2.17 2.62 -14.04
N ALA A 136 -3.16 1.80 -13.66
CA ALA A 136 -2.95 0.45 -13.13
C ALA A 136 -2.21 -0.46 -14.09
N VAL A 137 -2.73 -0.62 -15.32
CA VAL A 137 -2.14 -1.53 -16.30
C VAL A 137 -0.71 -1.13 -16.62
N THR A 138 -0.46 0.18 -16.80
CA THR A 138 0.89 0.71 -17.07
C THR A 138 1.83 0.42 -15.90
N PHE A 139 1.41 0.73 -14.68
CA PHE A 139 2.23 0.54 -13.48
C PHE A 139 2.49 -0.94 -13.19
N LEU A 140 1.46 -1.80 -13.25
CA LEU A 140 1.59 -3.24 -12.98
C LEU A 140 2.44 -3.94 -14.04
N THR A 141 2.30 -3.54 -15.32
CA THR A 141 3.17 -4.03 -16.39
C THR A 141 4.62 -3.63 -16.13
N LEU A 142 4.87 -2.39 -15.71
CA LEU A 142 6.21 -1.91 -15.39
C LEU A 142 6.84 -2.71 -14.23
N VAL A 143 6.13 -2.86 -13.10
CA VAL A 143 6.61 -3.64 -11.94
C VAL A 143 6.76 -5.12 -12.31
N GLY A 144 5.80 -5.70 -13.03
CA GLY A 144 5.85 -7.07 -13.50
C GLY A 144 7.06 -7.36 -14.39
N VAL A 145 7.39 -6.46 -15.32
CA VAL A 145 8.60 -6.56 -16.16
C VAL A 145 9.87 -6.46 -15.31
N LEU A 146 9.94 -5.49 -14.39
CA LEU A 146 11.08 -5.37 -13.48
C LEU A 146 11.29 -6.66 -12.67
N ASN A 147 10.21 -7.24 -12.14
CA ASN A 147 10.25 -8.44 -11.33
C ASN A 147 10.60 -9.68 -12.14
N ALA A 148 10.10 -9.80 -13.38
CA ALA A 148 10.52 -10.84 -14.31
C ALA A 148 12.02 -10.75 -14.62
N LEU A 149 12.57 -9.55 -14.82
CA LEU A 149 14.00 -9.37 -15.08
C LEU A 149 14.86 -9.73 -13.87
N VAL A 150 14.44 -9.37 -12.65
CA VAL A 150 15.10 -9.76 -11.40
C VAL A 150 15.05 -11.29 -11.23
N LEU A 151 13.90 -11.92 -11.50
CA LEU A 151 13.74 -13.37 -11.44
C LEU A 151 14.68 -14.07 -12.43
N ILE A 152 14.74 -13.59 -13.68
CA ILE A 152 15.64 -14.13 -14.69
C ILE A 152 17.10 -14.01 -14.23
N ALA A 153 17.49 -12.91 -13.60
CA ALA A 153 18.84 -12.73 -13.05
C ALA A 153 19.14 -13.71 -11.91
N LEU A 154 18.20 -13.89 -10.98
CA LEU A 154 18.29 -14.85 -9.87
C LEU A 154 18.37 -16.30 -10.37
N VAL A 155 17.53 -16.70 -11.33
CA VAL A 155 17.55 -18.04 -11.92
C VAL A 155 18.86 -18.29 -12.65
N ARG A 156 19.39 -17.29 -13.38
CA ARG A 156 20.71 -17.39 -14.02
C ARG A 156 21.83 -17.58 -13.00
N LEU A 157 21.83 -16.81 -11.91
CA LEU A 157 22.79 -16.93 -10.83
C LEU A 157 22.71 -18.30 -10.15
N TRP A 158 21.50 -18.73 -9.80
CA TRP A 158 21.25 -20.04 -9.19
C TRP A 158 21.76 -21.18 -10.08
N ARG A 159 21.41 -21.20 -11.37
CA ARG A 159 21.90 -22.22 -12.32
C ARG A 159 23.41 -22.27 -12.43
N ARG A 160 24.11 -21.13 -12.35
CA ARG A 160 25.58 -21.09 -12.37
C ARG A 160 26.17 -21.70 -11.09
N LEU A 161 25.61 -21.37 -9.93
CA LEU A 161 26.03 -21.93 -8.64
C LEU A 161 25.84 -23.46 -8.61
N THR A 162 24.71 -23.98 -9.10
CA THR A 162 24.43 -25.43 -9.12
C THR A 162 25.34 -26.20 -10.09
N ARG A 163 25.92 -25.52 -11.09
CA ARG A 163 26.86 -26.13 -12.05
C ARG A 163 28.31 -26.14 -11.55
N GLY A 164 28.59 -25.60 -10.37
CA GLY A 164 29.94 -25.49 -9.82
C GLY A 164 30.84 -24.49 -10.58
N ASP A 165 30.27 -23.70 -11.48
CA ASP A 165 30.99 -22.90 -12.48
C ASP A 165 31.25 -21.47 -11.99
N VAL A 166 31.33 -21.29 -10.67
CA VAL A 166 31.29 -19.98 -10.03
C VAL A 166 32.34 -19.88 -8.94
N ASP A 167 33.42 -19.19 -9.29
CA ASP A 167 34.38 -18.68 -8.33
C ASP A 167 33.68 -17.71 -7.36
N GLN A 168 33.82 -17.90 -6.05
CA GLN A 168 33.21 -17.02 -5.04
C GLN A 168 33.59 -15.54 -5.28
N ALA A 169 34.79 -15.30 -5.81
CA ALA A 169 35.26 -13.96 -6.16
C ALA A 169 34.56 -13.34 -7.38
N ALA A 170 33.92 -14.13 -8.25
CA ALA A 170 33.09 -13.64 -9.35
C ALA A 170 31.68 -13.27 -8.88
N VAL A 171 31.13 -14.01 -7.92
CA VAL A 171 29.87 -13.67 -7.24
C VAL A 171 30.04 -12.42 -6.41
N ASP A 172 31.11 -12.32 -5.62
CA ASP A 172 31.42 -11.12 -4.86
C ASP A 172 31.70 -9.93 -5.78
N ARG A 173 32.31 -10.12 -6.96
CA ARG A 173 32.43 -9.04 -7.96
C ARG A 173 31.11 -8.66 -8.61
N GLU A 174 30.18 -9.57 -8.84
CA GLU A 174 28.86 -9.26 -9.43
C GLU A 174 27.84 -8.76 -8.38
N LEU A 175 28.10 -9.03 -7.10
CA LEU A 175 27.38 -8.47 -5.94
C LEU A 175 27.98 -7.11 -5.50
N ALA A 176 29.32 -6.97 -5.52
CA ALA A 176 30.04 -5.74 -5.16
C ALA A 176 30.11 -4.73 -6.31
N ASN A 177 30.28 -5.19 -7.56
CA ASN A 177 29.78 -4.42 -8.69
C ASN A 177 28.28 -4.48 -8.55
N ARG A 178 27.71 -3.36 -8.15
CA ARG A 178 26.28 -3.05 -8.11
C ARG A 178 25.63 -3.16 -9.51
N GLY A 179 26.21 -3.92 -10.44
CA GLY A 179 26.19 -3.83 -11.89
C GLY A 179 24.85 -4.16 -12.51
N LEU A 180 24.11 -5.15 -12.04
CA LEU A 180 22.82 -5.49 -12.64
C LEU A 180 21.76 -4.41 -12.33
N MET A 181 21.73 -3.95 -11.08
CA MET A 181 20.88 -2.86 -10.59
C MET A 181 21.33 -1.48 -11.15
N ASN A 182 22.65 -1.24 -11.23
CA ASN A 182 23.28 0.00 -11.74
C ASN A 182 23.15 0.13 -13.27
N ARG A 183 23.18 -0.99 -14.01
CA ARG A 183 23.03 -1.05 -15.47
C ARG A 183 21.57 -1.00 -15.91
N MET A 184 20.63 -1.55 -15.14
CA MET A 184 19.19 -1.48 -15.46
C MET A 184 18.50 -0.20 -14.99
N LEU A 185 18.73 0.26 -13.75
CA LEU A 185 18.01 1.43 -13.23
C LEU A 185 18.63 2.77 -13.67
N GLY A 186 19.83 2.74 -14.24
CA GLY A 186 20.53 3.95 -14.71
C GLY A 186 20.79 4.97 -13.59
N GLY A 187 21.59 5.99 -13.93
CA GLY A 187 21.92 7.06 -12.99
C GLY A 187 20.74 7.93 -12.54
N ARG A 188 19.67 7.98 -13.34
CA ARG A 188 18.54 8.91 -13.16
C ARG A 188 17.48 8.39 -12.18
N ILE A 189 17.15 7.09 -12.20
CA ILE A 189 16.16 6.49 -11.26
C ILE A 189 16.73 6.40 -9.84
N ARG A 190 18.06 6.49 -9.66
CA ARG A 190 18.70 6.65 -8.35
C ARG A 190 18.22 7.87 -7.55
N GLY A 191 17.71 8.91 -8.23
CA GLY A 191 17.21 10.12 -7.60
C GLY A 191 15.85 9.97 -6.91
N LEU A 192 14.98 9.07 -7.38
CA LEU A 192 13.55 9.10 -7.04
C LEU A 192 13.23 8.55 -5.64
N ILE A 193 13.76 7.39 -5.26
CA ILE A 193 13.42 6.75 -3.97
C ILE A 193 14.60 6.89 -3.00
N ARG A 194 14.64 8.02 -2.29
CA ARG A 194 15.72 8.35 -1.32
C ARG A 194 15.29 8.21 0.15
N SER A 195 13.99 8.17 0.39
CA SER A 195 13.35 8.19 1.71
C SER A 195 12.09 7.35 1.69
N SER A 196 11.77 6.69 2.80
CA SER A 196 10.56 5.87 2.96
C SER A 196 9.28 6.66 2.68
N TRP A 197 9.26 7.98 2.88
CA TRP A 197 8.09 8.82 2.61
C TRP A 197 7.68 8.85 1.13
N HIS A 198 8.59 8.61 0.17
CA HIS A 198 8.21 8.55 -1.25
C HIS A 198 7.19 7.43 -1.54
N MET A 199 7.12 6.43 -0.67
CA MET A 199 6.08 5.40 -0.78
C MET A 199 4.67 5.95 -0.60
N PHE A 200 4.50 7.11 0.03
CA PHE A 200 3.20 7.79 0.09
C PHE A 200 2.68 8.11 -1.31
N ALA A 201 3.53 8.64 -2.19
CA ALA A 201 3.16 8.93 -3.57
C ALA A 201 2.89 7.63 -4.36
N VAL A 202 3.67 6.57 -4.11
CA VAL A 202 3.42 5.26 -4.73
C VAL A 202 2.08 4.68 -4.25
N GLY A 203 1.77 4.81 -2.96
CA GLY A 203 0.50 4.40 -2.37
C GLY A 203 -0.70 5.14 -2.96
N LEU A 204 -0.58 6.45 -3.17
CA LEU A 204 -1.60 7.24 -3.87
C LEU A 204 -1.86 6.72 -5.30
N LEU A 205 -0.79 6.44 -6.06
CA LEU A 205 -0.91 5.89 -7.40
C LEU A 205 -1.55 4.49 -7.39
N PHE A 206 -1.24 3.69 -6.37
CA PHE A 206 -1.87 2.39 -6.14
C PHE A 206 -3.37 2.54 -5.88
N GLY A 207 -3.76 3.41 -4.94
CA GLY A 207 -5.18 3.63 -4.62
C GLY A 207 -5.99 4.24 -5.77
N LEU A 208 -5.35 5.02 -6.65
CA LEU A 208 -6.03 5.62 -7.81
C LEU A 208 -6.11 4.70 -9.02
N GLY A 209 -5.19 3.74 -9.15
CA GLY A 209 -5.10 2.87 -10.33
C GLY A 209 -5.66 1.47 -10.07
N LEU A 210 -5.32 0.87 -8.93
CA LEU A 210 -5.48 -0.55 -8.63
C LEU A 210 -6.57 -0.77 -7.57
N GLU A 211 -7.75 -0.19 -7.79
CA GLU A 211 -8.92 -0.43 -6.94
C GLU A 211 -9.22 -1.93 -6.90
N THR A 212 -9.13 -2.57 -5.73
CA THR A 212 -9.41 -4.00 -5.60
C THR A 212 -10.89 -4.26 -5.38
N ALA A 213 -11.32 -5.51 -5.57
CA ALA A 213 -12.67 -5.94 -5.25
C ALA A 213 -13.06 -5.61 -3.79
N SER A 214 -12.09 -5.59 -2.88
CA SER A 214 -12.26 -5.18 -1.48
C SER A 214 -12.65 -3.71 -1.36
N GLU A 215 -11.96 -2.80 -2.06
CA GLU A 215 -12.28 -1.36 -2.07
C GLU A 215 -13.65 -1.08 -2.71
N VAL A 216 -13.94 -1.70 -3.85
CA VAL A 216 -15.26 -1.57 -4.50
C VAL A 216 -16.38 -2.07 -3.59
N THR A 217 -16.15 -3.17 -2.88
CA THR A 217 -17.11 -3.71 -1.91
C THR A 217 -17.29 -2.76 -0.72
N LEU A 218 -16.21 -2.23 -0.17
CA LEU A 218 -16.22 -1.25 0.92
C LEU A 218 -17.00 0.02 0.54
N LEU A 219 -16.72 0.58 -0.64
CA LEU A 219 -17.40 1.77 -1.14
C LEU A 219 -18.88 1.50 -1.45
N SER A 220 -19.22 0.30 -1.93
CA SER A 220 -20.62 -0.12 -2.13
C SER A 220 -21.38 -0.27 -0.81
N LEU A 221 -20.73 -0.84 0.22
CA LEU A 221 -21.28 -0.92 1.58
C LEU A 221 -21.47 0.49 2.19
N GLN A 222 -20.53 1.39 1.95
CA GLN A 222 -20.65 2.80 2.35
C GLN A 222 -21.77 3.53 1.62
N ALA A 223 -21.89 3.34 0.30
CA ALA A 223 -22.95 3.95 -0.51
C ALA A 223 -24.35 3.47 -0.07
N SER A 224 -24.49 2.16 0.17
CA SER A 224 -25.76 1.56 0.60
C SER A 224 -26.17 1.99 2.00
N THR A 225 -25.22 2.09 2.94
CA THR A 225 -25.47 2.61 4.30
C THR A 225 -25.79 4.12 4.30
N ALA A 226 -25.15 4.91 3.42
CA ALA A 226 -25.44 6.33 3.25
C ALA A 226 -26.81 6.59 2.60
N ALA A 227 -27.20 5.79 1.60
CA ALA A 227 -28.45 5.94 0.85
C ALA A 227 -29.71 5.62 1.68
N GLN A 228 -29.60 4.79 2.71
CA GLN A 228 -30.72 4.47 3.63
C GLN A 228 -31.08 5.64 4.57
N GLY A 229 -30.41 6.80 4.48
CA GLY A 229 -30.78 8.03 5.17
C GLY A 229 -30.64 8.01 6.69
N ALA A 230 -30.21 6.89 7.27
CA ALA A 230 -30.23 6.66 8.71
C ALA A 230 -29.03 7.30 9.45
N LEU A 231 -27.99 7.79 8.75
CA LEU A 231 -26.69 8.02 9.39
C LEU A 231 -25.97 9.28 8.87
N PRO A 232 -25.36 10.08 9.77
CA PRO A 232 -24.48 11.19 9.39
C PRO A 232 -23.29 10.70 8.54
N ALA A 233 -22.83 11.51 7.59
CA ALA A 233 -21.66 11.19 6.75
C ALA A 233 -20.40 10.81 7.55
N LEU A 234 -20.29 11.30 8.79
CA LEU A 234 -19.25 10.93 9.75
C LEU A 234 -19.32 9.46 10.20
N ALA A 235 -20.51 8.85 10.28
CA ALA A 235 -20.63 7.44 10.65
C ALA A 235 -20.09 6.52 9.53
N VAL A 236 -20.17 6.96 8.28
CA VAL A 236 -19.63 6.23 7.11
C VAL A 236 -18.09 6.24 7.10
N LEU A 237 -17.47 7.25 7.71
CA LEU A 237 -16.01 7.35 7.86
C LEU A 237 -15.41 6.36 8.87
N THR A 238 -16.23 5.66 9.66
CA THR A 238 -15.75 4.59 10.54
C THR A 238 -15.10 3.45 9.75
N LEU A 239 -15.65 3.11 8.59
CA LEU A 239 -15.20 1.98 7.77
C LEU A 239 -13.82 2.16 7.12
N PRO A 240 -13.44 3.32 6.55
CA PRO A 240 -12.10 3.52 5.99
C PRO A 240 -11.05 3.90 7.06
N LEU A 241 -11.47 4.20 8.30
CA LEU A 241 -10.56 4.47 9.42
C LEU A 241 -10.11 3.18 10.14
N LEU A 242 -10.92 2.12 10.06
CA LEU A 242 -10.66 0.79 10.61
C LEU A 242 -9.92 -0.08 9.58
#